data_AF-A0A850A220-F1
#
_entry.id   AF-A0A850A220-F1
#
_cell.length_a   1.000
_cell.length_b   1.000
_cell.length_c   1.000
_cell.angle_alpha   90.00
_cell.angle_beta   90.00
_cell.angle_gamma   90.00
#
_symmetry.space_group_name_H-M   'P 1'
#
loop_
_entity.id
_entity.type
_entity.pdbx_description
1 polymer ?
#
loop_
_entity_poly.entity_id
_entity_poly.type
_entity_poly.pdbx_seq_one_letter_code
_entity_poly.pdbx_strand_id
1 'polypeptide(L)'
;MATKLNPTYTLSGRIVDRQGKPLAGLTVRAYDQDLRSKDDLLGEATTNRDGRYTIRFAQVQFKHDDKESSGPDLYIRVFDEDEQVAISPVRRNAGRRTSISLQVDLPAGAA
;
A
#
# COMPACT_ATOMS: atom_id res chain seq x y z
N MET A 1 28.84 -2.97 -0.99
CA MET A 1 27.97 -4.16 -0.93
C MET A 1 26.55 -3.69 -1.20
N ALA A 2 25.86 -4.20 -2.21
CA ALA A 2 24.45 -3.89 -2.41
C ALA A 2 23.62 -4.69 -1.38
N THR A 3 22.93 -4.02 -0.47
CA THR A 3 22.05 -4.70 0.50
C THR A 3 20.93 -5.38 -0.27
N LYS A 4 20.91 -6.71 -0.25
CA LYS A 4 19.85 -7.49 -0.89
C LYS A 4 18.54 -7.26 -0.14
N LEU A 5 17.50 -6.80 -0.85
CA LEU A 5 16.16 -6.72 -0.29
C LEU A 5 15.62 -8.14 -0.09
N ASN A 6 15.41 -8.53 1.16
CA ASN A 6 14.73 -9.77 1.53
C ASN A 6 13.33 -9.40 2.02
N PRO A 7 12.30 -9.40 1.15
CA PRO A 7 10.96 -9.00 1.55
C PRO A 7 10.36 -10.02 2.52
N THR A 8 10.09 -9.56 3.74
CA THR A 8 9.49 -10.36 4.83
C THR A 8 8.08 -9.91 5.17
N TYR A 9 7.63 -8.79 4.59
CA TYR A 9 6.29 -8.24 4.76
C TYR A 9 5.48 -8.41 3.48
N THR A 10 4.18 -8.61 3.64
CA THR A 10 3.20 -8.70 2.55
C THR A 10 1.97 -7.88 2.94
N LEU A 11 1.69 -6.89 2.12
CA LEU A 11 0.44 -6.14 2.14
C LEU A 11 -0.40 -6.57 0.94
N SER A 12 -1.64 -6.96 1.18
CA SER A 12 -2.59 -7.31 0.13
C SER A 12 -3.93 -6.63 0.35
N GLY A 13 -4.80 -6.74 -0.64
CA GLY A 13 -6.11 -6.09 -0.56
C GLY A 13 -6.96 -6.25 -1.78
N ARG A 14 -8.13 -5.64 -1.73
CA ARG A 14 -9.05 -5.50 -2.85
C ARG A 14 -9.56 -4.06 -2.94
N ILE A 15 -9.58 -3.52 -4.16
CA ILE A 15 -10.14 -2.22 -4.48
C ILE A 15 -11.42 -2.43 -5.29
N VAL A 16 -12.49 -1.78 -4.86
CA VAL A 16 -13.82 -1.88 -5.49
C VAL A 16 -14.44 -0.50 -5.61
N ASP A 17 -15.45 -0.34 -6.47
CA ASP A 17 -16.27 0.87 -6.49
C ASP A 17 -17.30 0.87 -5.35
N ARG A 18 -18.13 1.92 -5.29
CA ARG A 18 -19.23 2.03 -4.32
C ARG A 18 -20.29 0.94 -4.45
N GLN A 19 -20.46 0.33 -5.62
CA GLN A 19 -21.37 -0.80 -5.82
C GLN A 19 -20.71 -2.16 -5.50
N GLY A 20 -19.42 -2.17 -5.12
CA GLY A 20 -18.67 -3.37 -4.81
C GLY A 20 -18.09 -4.09 -6.04
N LYS A 21 -18.15 -3.48 -7.24
CA LYS A 21 -17.52 -4.02 -8.44
C LYS A 21 -16.00 -3.87 -8.34
N PRO A 22 -15.21 -4.90 -8.70
CA PRO A 22 -13.76 -4.79 -8.68
C PRO A 22 -13.25 -3.73 -9.66
N LEU A 23 -12.28 -2.93 -9.19
CA LEU A 23 -11.58 -1.95 -10.01
C LEU A 23 -10.19 -2.48 -10.33
N ALA A 24 -9.93 -2.75 -11.62
CA ALA A 24 -8.67 -3.24 -12.15
C ALA A 24 -7.87 -2.09 -12.77
N GLY A 25 -6.55 -2.26 -12.91
CA GLY A 25 -5.69 -1.27 -13.56
C GLY A 25 -5.22 -0.12 -12.66
N LEU A 26 -5.84 0.06 -11.49
CA LEU A 26 -5.42 1.07 -10.52
C LEU A 26 -4.04 0.76 -9.94
N THR A 27 -3.22 1.79 -9.77
CA THR A 27 -1.92 1.70 -9.10
C THR A 27 -2.07 1.91 -7.61
N VAL A 28 -1.64 0.93 -6.82
CA VAL A 28 -1.63 1.01 -5.35
C VAL A 28 -0.21 1.20 -4.88
N ARG A 29 0.04 2.26 -4.12
CA ARG A 29 1.33 2.55 -3.47
C ARG A 29 1.20 2.40 -1.97
N ALA A 30 2.11 1.64 -1.36
CA ALA A 30 2.16 1.40 0.07
C ALA A 30 3.23 2.27 0.73
N TYR A 31 2.88 2.87 1.86
CA TYR A 31 3.76 3.76 2.61
C TYR A 31 3.85 3.34 4.06
N ASP A 32 5.01 3.58 4.65
CA ASP A 32 5.17 3.70 6.10
C ASP A 32 5.05 5.17 6.49
N GLN A 33 4.17 5.47 7.45
CA GLN A 33 4.06 6.83 7.98
C GLN A 33 5.15 7.07 9.03
N ASP A 34 6.11 7.95 8.70
CA ASP A 34 7.07 8.46 9.67
C ASP A 34 6.63 9.84 10.17
N LEU A 35 6.41 9.97 11.48
CA LEU A 35 6.01 11.23 12.11
C LEU A 35 7.12 12.30 12.08
N ARG A 36 8.37 11.91 11.80
CA ARG A 36 9.56 12.78 11.85
C ARG A 36 10.15 13.08 10.48
N SER A 37 9.73 12.41 9.41
CA SER A 37 10.30 12.57 8.07
C SER A 37 9.24 12.44 6.96
N LYS A 38 9.67 12.28 5.71
CA LYS A 38 8.74 12.00 4.60
C LYS A 38 8.41 10.51 4.62
N ASP A 39 7.14 10.17 4.43
CA ASP A 39 6.69 8.77 4.35
C ASP A 39 7.51 7.94 3.35
N ASP A 40 7.94 6.76 3.78
CA ASP A 40 8.75 5.86 2.96
C ASP A 40 7.87 5.04 2.01
N LEU A 41 8.15 5.10 0.70
CA LEU A 41 7.52 4.22 -0.28
C LEU A 41 8.06 2.80 -0.12
N LEU A 42 7.19 1.90 0.31
CA LEU A 42 7.51 0.49 0.53
C LEU A 42 7.44 -0.33 -0.76
N GLY A 43 6.58 0.08 -1.68
CA GLY A 43 6.40 -0.55 -2.97
C GLY A 43 5.04 -0.23 -3.59
N GLU A 44 4.84 -0.73 -4.79
CA GLU A 44 3.60 -0.52 -5.55
C GLU A 44 3.16 -1.78 -6.28
N ALA A 45 1.87 -1.84 -6.60
CA ALA A 45 1.27 -2.91 -7.40
C ALA A 45 0.04 -2.42 -8.14
N THR A 46 -0.17 -2.95 -9.34
CA THR A 46 -1.40 -2.73 -10.11
C THR A 46 -2.48 -3.73 -9.68
N THR A 47 -3.71 -3.23 -9.50
CA THR A 47 -4.87 -4.08 -9.23
C THR A 47 -5.20 -4.99 -10.42
N ASN A 48 -5.44 -6.27 -10.15
CA ASN A 48 -5.81 -7.25 -11.17
C ASN A 48 -7.31 -7.16 -11.52
N ARG A 49 -7.80 -8.03 -12.42
CA ARG A 49 -9.20 -8.09 -12.86
C ARG A 49 -10.22 -8.29 -11.72
N ASP A 50 -9.80 -8.86 -10.60
CA ASP A 50 -10.63 -9.03 -9.40
C ASP A 50 -10.49 -7.85 -8.42
N GLY A 51 -9.80 -6.79 -8.81
CA GLY A 51 -9.47 -5.63 -8.00
C GLY A 51 -8.41 -5.91 -6.93
N ARG A 52 -7.71 -7.04 -7.00
CA ARG A 52 -6.76 -7.48 -5.97
C ARG A 52 -5.36 -6.97 -6.27
N TYR A 53 -4.62 -6.64 -5.21
CA TYR A 53 -3.21 -6.26 -5.29
C TYR A 53 -2.39 -6.99 -4.21
N THR A 54 -1.08 -7.08 -4.40
CA THR A 54 -0.13 -7.59 -3.40
C THR A 54 1.20 -6.88 -3.54
N ILE A 55 1.66 -6.27 -2.46
CA ILE A 55 2.93 -5.55 -2.35
C ILE A 55 3.79 -6.29 -1.33
N ARG A 56 5.04 -6.57 -1.69
CA ARG A 56 6.03 -7.21 -0.81
C ARG A 56 7.18 -6.25 -0.58
N PHE A 57 7.56 -6.07 0.66
CA PHE A 57 8.60 -5.13 1.06
C PHE A 57 9.43 -5.69 2.22
N ALA A 58 10.62 -5.14 2.38
CA ALA A 58 11.61 -5.55 3.36
C ALA A 58 11.62 -4.63 4.58
N GLN A 59 12.03 -5.17 5.72
CA GLN A 59 12.13 -4.42 6.97
C GLN A 59 13.07 -3.20 6.87
N VAL A 60 14.15 -3.33 6.09
CA VAL A 60 15.12 -2.26 5.85
C VAL A 60 14.56 -1.05 5.12
N GLN A 61 13.32 -1.12 4.60
CA GLN A 61 12.67 0.00 3.91
C GLN A 61 11.90 0.94 4.84
N PHE A 62 11.63 0.55 6.09
CA PHE A 62 10.90 1.39 7.07
C PHE A 62 11.56 1.45 8.45
N LYS A 63 12.55 0.60 8.72
CA LYS A 63 13.32 0.69 9.97
C LYS A 63 14.57 1.51 9.75
N HIS A 64 14.58 2.71 10.34
CA HIS A 64 15.73 3.59 10.39
C HIS A 64 16.64 3.32 11.60
N ASP A 65 16.11 2.70 12.66
CA ASP A 65 16.85 2.32 13.87
C ASP A 65 16.66 0.83 14.23
N ASP A 66 17.76 0.12 14.47
CA ASP A 66 17.76 -1.31 14.83
C ASP A 66 17.10 -1.62 16.19
N LYS A 67 16.81 -0.59 16.99
CA LYS A 67 16.19 -0.72 18.32
C LYS A 67 14.66 -0.77 18.28
N GLU A 68 14.05 -0.39 17.17
CA GLU A 68 12.60 -0.46 17.02
C GLU A 68 12.16 -1.89 16.73
N SER A 69 11.30 -2.46 17.57
CA SER A 69 10.71 -3.79 17.36
C SER A 69 9.31 -3.74 16.74
N SER A 70 8.76 -2.53 16.57
CA SER A 70 7.48 -2.26 15.94
C SER A 70 7.48 -2.63 14.44
N GLY A 71 6.29 -2.97 13.95
CA GLY A 71 6.03 -3.02 12.51
C GLY A 71 5.75 -1.61 11.96
N PRO A 72 5.67 -1.46 10.63
CA PRO A 72 5.42 -0.17 10.00
C PRO A 72 3.99 0.35 10.30
N ASP A 73 3.84 1.65 10.31
CA ASP A 73 2.56 2.36 10.32
C ASP A 73 2.03 2.48 8.89
N LEU A 74 1.39 1.41 8.41
CA LEU A 74 1.04 1.24 7.00
C LEU A 74 -0.19 2.02 6.56
N TYR A 75 -0.11 2.65 5.40
CA TYR A 75 -1.27 3.08 4.64
C TYR A 75 -1.04 2.93 3.13
N ILE A 76 -2.12 3.03 2.35
CA ILE A 76 -2.03 3.01 0.88
C ILE A 76 -2.60 4.28 0.27
N ARG A 77 -2.04 4.65 -0.88
CA ARG A 77 -2.64 5.58 -1.83
C ARG A 77 -2.99 4.81 -3.10
N VAL A 78 -4.17 5.08 -3.64
CA VAL A 78 -4.66 4.47 -4.87
C VAL A 78 -4.73 5.55 -5.94
N PHE A 79 -4.18 5.24 -7.10
CA PHE A 79 -4.12 6.11 -8.26
C PHE A 79 -4.83 5.47 -9.43
N ASP A 80 -5.58 6.29 -10.16
CA ASP A 80 -6.00 6.00 -11.52
C ASP A 80 -5.12 6.85 -12.45
N GLU A 81 -4.33 6.18 -13.30
CA GLU A 81 -3.20 6.81 -13.99
C GLU A 81 -2.30 7.61 -13.00
N ASP A 82 -2.27 8.94 -13.12
CA ASP A 82 -1.53 9.86 -12.25
C ASP A 82 -2.40 10.54 -11.18
N GLU A 83 -3.73 10.36 -11.23
CA GLU A 83 -4.67 10.98 -10.29
C GLU A 83 -4.84 10.13 -9.03
N GLN A 84 -4.61 10.72 -7.85
CA GLN A 84 -4.89 10.03 -6.59
C GLN A 84 -6.39 10.00 -6.32
N VAL A 85 -6.99 8.82 -6.39
CA VAL A 85 -8.44 8.61 -6.23
C VAL A 85 -8.84 8.15 -4.82
N ALA A 86 -7.90 7.61 -4.04
CA ALA A 86 -8.17 7.25 -2.64
C ALA A 86 -6.90 7.18 -1.78
N ILE A 87 -7.12 7.27 -0.46
CA ILE A 87 -6.12 7.04 0.58
C ILE A 87 -6.76 6.24 1.71
N SER A 88 -6.03 5.26 2.27
CA SER A 88 -6.52 4.52 3.44
C SER A 88 -6.20 5.25 4.75
N PRO A 89 -6.95 4.98 5.83
CA PRO A 89 -6.46 5.25 7.18
C PRO A 89 -5.12 4.54 7.44
N VAL A 90 -4.35 5.08 8.39
CA VAL A 90 -3.09 4.50 8.84
C VAL A 90 -3.36 3.33 9.78
N ARG A 91 -2.75 2.18 9.47
CA ARG A 91 -2.74 0.99 10.32
C ARG A 91 -1.41 0.91 11.05
N ARG A 92 -1.43 1.34 12.30
CA ARG A 92 -0.22 1.39 13.14
C ARG A 92 0.33 0.00 13.49
N ASN A 93 1.65 -0.10 13.62
CA ASN A 93 2.37 -1.32 14.05
C ASN A 93 1.95 -2.58 13.27
N ALA A 94 1.85 -2.46 11.96
CA ALA A 94 1.33 -3.51 11.11
C ALA A 94 2.23 -4.76 11.12
N GLY A 95 1.61 -5.94 11.24
CA GLY A 95 2.31 -7.21 11.18
C GLY A 95 2.84 -7.55 9.79
N ARG A 96 3.65 -8.62 9.71
CA ARG A 96 4.24 -9.14 8.46
C ARG A 96 3.23 -9.49 7.37
N ARG A 97 1.99 -9.81 7.74
CA ARG A 97 0.87 -10.00 6.82
C ARG A 97 -0.21 -9.01 7.19
N THR A 98 -0.52 -8.11 6.26
CA THR A 98 -1.52 -7.07 6.46
C THR A 98 -2.46 -7.03 5.26
N SER A 99 -3.74 -6.80 5.52
CA SER A 99 -4.75 -6.60 4.48
C SER A 99 -5.37 -5.22 4.64
N ILE A 100 -5.40 -4.43 3.56
CA ILE A 100 -6.11 -3.15 3.48
C ILE A 100 -6.97 -3.20 2.23
N SER A 101 -8.25 -2.86 2.32
CA SER A 101 -9.16 -2.86 1.17
C SER A 101 -9.96 -1.58 1.21
N LEU A 102 -10.23 -0.99 0.04
CA LEU A 102 -10.91 0.29 -0.07
C LEU A 102 -12.06 0.20 -1.07
N GLN A 103 -13.12 0.94 -0.77
CA GLN A 103 -14.07 1.38 -1.78
C GLN A 103 -13.60 2.74 -2.30
N VAL A 104 -13.59 2.90 -3.63
CA VAL A 104 -13.16 4.11 -4.30
C VAL A 104 -14.34 4.69 -5.06
N ASP A 105 -14.46 6.01 -5.03
CA ASP A 105 -15.41 6.75 -5.85
C ASP A 105 -14.66 7.32 -7.05
N LEU A 106 -14.56 6.55 -8.13
CA LEU A 106 -13.97 7.05 -9.35
C LEU A 106 -14.94 8.05 -10.01
N PRO A 107 -14.45 9.20 -10.50
CA PRO A 107 -15.28 10.09 -11.30
C PRO A 107 -15.78 9.35 -12.55
N ALA A 108 -17.01 9.65 -12.97
CA ALA A 108 -17.58 9.01 -14.17
C ALA A 108 -16.71 9.31 -15.40
N GLY A 109 -16.13 8.27 -16.01
CA GLY A 109 -15.26 8.37 -17.19
C GLY A 109 -13.80 7.98 -16.97
N ALA A 110 -13.40 7.72 -15.73
CA ALA A 110 -12.15 7.04 -15.39
C ALA A 110 -12.18 5.59 -15.92
N ALA A 111 -11.37 5.28 -16.94
CA ALA A 111 -11.28 3.96 -17.58
C ALA A 111 -9.92 3.76 -18.25
#